data_AF-A0A0R3PC91-F1
#
_entry.id   AF-A0A0R3PC91-F1
#
_cell.length_a   1.000
_cell.length_b   1.000
_cell.length_c   1.000
_cell.angle_alpha   90.00
_cell.angle_beta   90.00
_cell.angle_gamma   90.00
#
_symmetry.space_group_name_H-M   'P 1'
#
loop_
_entity.id
_entity.type
_entity.pdbx_description
1 polymer ?
#
loop_
_entity_poly.entity_id
_entity_poly.type
_entity_poly.pdbx_seq_one_letter_code
_entity_poly.pdbx_strand_id
1 'polypeptide(L)'
;MVDDCTTPIDDRYEVGRIADDEEYLRERSADELSFWLKKNKPKTIRMNWCCPKKPESKSIQCGLRVDNLPLAYDSQNLPSTEEKWNKTVFFSKPFGSYEWPPSVSVVTYASNPQLNRPALSDCETAIIAAFEDEALFAKWIDLLLIEKNDSRDVNSNTVWLIKRAEQRLAAEIFTGVAKGTKYLGFKKLNALWEWLAPAVDELYDHMNADAYSTWNICITDVFNRDDTRRFWWLVEQFIKSMMRPAPSAWHQGISLKHVCTVLEANMNNDLKSLPERFQLESVDVWLQRFEKQLDVLASRENSPVESNENAMAQANYEAMTKEPGKDDSAAGSQTAGSSSLAEKADPHIYLRTLLEFLLQYYEDCITCLTPGIISLFPMLIEYANEDESEHIDAFKDVDIKNNASMLVHEYMSSLLVTEKFADSFLDVLINEQLRKLSVCDNRATLHGAVLGMGAIVMAHPYSTPPFIIPLLRALCTVNTRNAELQASNVVL
;
A
#
# COMPACT_ATOMS: atom_id res chain seq x y z
N MET A 1 -20.35 -47.50 -10.37
CA MET A 1 -19.66 -47.66 -9.08
C MET A 1 -19.48 -46.27 -8.54
N VAL A 2 -20.16 -46.00 -7.42
CA VAL A 2 -20.09 -44.75 -6.68
C VAL A 2 -18.80 -44.86 -5.87
N ASP A 3 -17.81 -44.01 -6.16
CA ASP A 3 -16.60 -43.94 -5.35
C ASP A 3 -16.92 -43.21 -4.05
N ASP A 4 -17.28 -44.01 -3.08
CA ASP A 4 -17.44 -43.68 -1.67
C ASP A 4 -16.02 -43.62 -1.05
N CYS A 5 -15.29 -42.54 -1.31
CA CYS A 5 -14.02 -42.23 -0.65
C CYS A 5 -14.23 -41.11 0.37
N THR A 6 -14.92 -41.44 1.47
CA THR A 6 -14.83 -40.69 2.72
C THR A 6 -14.41 -41.66 3.81
N THR A 7 -13.09 -41.85 3.97
CA THR A 7 -12.56 -42.20 5.29
C THR A 7 -13.03 -41.11 6.26
N PRO A 8 -13.63 -41.45 7.40
CA PRO A 8 -13.93 -40.46 8.43
C PRO A 8 -12.60 -39.91 8.90
N ILE A 9 -12.30 -38.66 8.52
CA ILE A 9 -11.30 -37.87 9.23
C ILE A 9 -11.84 -37.74 10.65
N ASP A 10 -11.10 -38.22 11.64
CA ASP A 10 -11.46 -37.97 13.03
C ASP A 10 -11.11 -36.50 13.31
N ASP A 11 -12.01 -35.60 12.89
CA ASP A 11 -11.84 -34.15 13.00
C ASP A 11 -11.52 -33.70 14.45
N ARG A 12 -11.84 -34.55 15.46
CA ARG A 12 -11.48 -34.32 16.87
C ARG A 12 -10.00 -34.53 17.15
N TYR A 13 -9.36 -35.46 16.44
CA TYR A 13 -7.94 -35.75 16.58
C TYR A 13 -7.07 -34.63 15.99
N GLU A 14 -7.51 -34.03 14.89
CA GLU A 14 -6.73 -33.04 14.15
C GLU A 14 -6.76 -31.65 14.81
N VAL A 15 -7.90 -31.20 15.37
CA VAL A 15 -7.94 -29.93 16.12
C VAL A 15 -7.06 -29.98 17.38
N GLY A 16 -6.96 -31.14 18.03
CA GLY A 16 -6.09 -31.32 19.20
C GLY A 16 -4.60 -31.20 18.91
N ARG A 17 -4.19 -31.35 17.65
CA ARG A 17 -2.79 -31.27 17.20
C ARG A 17 -2.35 -29.87 16.79
N ILE A 18 -3.25 -28.88 16.83
CA ILE A 18 -2.89 -27.49 16.54
C ILE A 18 -1.86 -26.93 17.52
N ALA A 19 -1.78 -27.50 18.73
CA ALA A 19 -0.81 -27.19 19.76
C ALA A 19 0.13 -28.38 20.06
N ASP A 20 0.38 -29.24 19.07
CA ASP A 20 1.37 -30.34 19.16
C ASP A 20 2.79 -29.77 19.30
N ASP A 21 3.72 -30.53 19.87
CA ASP A 21 5.11 -30.07 20.03
C ASP A 21 5.88 -30.12 18.69
N GLU A 22 5.45 -30.97 17.74
CA GLU A 22 6.01 -31.05 16.39
C GLU A 22 5.39 -30.01 15.44
N GLU A 23 6.22 -29.10 14.89
CA GLU A 23 5.81 -28.04 13.95
C GLU A 23 5.07 -28.58 12.72
N TYR A 24 5.61 -29.64 12.11
CA TYR A 24 4.99 -30.29 10.94
C TYR A 24 3.54 -30.74 11.22
N LEU A 25 3.26 -31.24 12.44
CA LEU A 25 1.91 -31.66 12.81
C LEU A 25 0.99 -30.45 12.99
N ARG A 26 1.48 -29.36 13.57
CA ARG A 26 0.72 -28.11 13.71
C ARG A 26 0.35 -27.50 12.37
N GLU A 27 1.32 -27.34 11.46
CA GLU A 27 1.09 -26.80 10.12
C GLU A 27 0.04 -27.61 9.37
N ARG A 28 0.21 -28.94 9.37
CA ARG A 28 -0.73 -29.86 8.73
C ARG A 28 -2.14 -29.75 9.32
N SER A 29 -2.26 -29.74 10.65
CA SER A 29 -3.55 -29.60 11.32
C SER A 29 -4.21 -28.24 11.07
N ALA A 30 -3.42 -27.16 10.98
CA ALA A 30 -3.93 -25.84 10.63
C ALA A 30 -4.47 -25.80 9.19
N ASP A 31 -3.77 -26.42 8.24
CA ASP A 31 -4.19 -26.53 6.84
C ASP A 31 -5.45 -27.38 6.66
N GLU A 32 -5.49 -28.54 7.32
CA GLU A 32 -6.65 -29.44 7.31
C GLU A 32 -7.88 -28.75 7.92
N LEU A 33 -7.73 -28.08 9.07
CA LEU A 33 -8.79 -27.29 9.71
C LEU A 33 -9.25 -26.13 8.81
N SER A 34 -8.33 -25.38 8.22
CA SER A 34 -8.64 -24.27 7.30
C SER A 34 -9.42 -24.76 6.08
N PHE A 35 -9.01 -25.88 5.49
CA PHE A 35 -9.71 -26.52 4.40
C PHE A 35 -11.12 -26.97 4.81
N TRP A 36 -11.25 -27.60 5.98
CA TRP A 36 -12.53 -28.04 6.53
C TRP A 36 -13.48 -26.86 6.76
N LEU A 37 -13.01 -25.78 7.39
CA LEU A 37 -13.79 -24.56 7.63
C LEU A 37 -14.24 -23.91 6.31
N LYS A 38 -13.38 -23.92 5.29
CA LYS A 38 -13.70 -23.39 3.95
C LYS A 38 -14.75 -24.25 3.23
N LYS A 39 -14.63 -25.57 3.31
CA LYS A 39 -15.56 -26.54 2.72
C LYS A 39 -16.94 -26.48 3.36
N ASN A 40 -16.99 -26.33 4.69
CA ASN A 40 -18.22 -26.29 5.47
C ASN A 40 -18.80 -24.88 5.67
N LYS A 41 -18.21 -23.87 5.02
CA LYS A 41 -18.68 -22.49 5.12
C LYS A 41 -20.16 -22.36 4.71
N PRO A 42 -21.03 -21.81 5.58
CA PRO A 42 -22.44 -21.60 5.25
C PRO A 42 -22.62 -20.75 4.00
N LYS A 43 -23.54 -21.16 3.12
CA LYS A 43 -23.85 -20.42 1.89
C LYS A 43 -24.55 -19.10 2.22
N THR A 44 -24.17 -18.05 1.49
CA THR A 44 -24.81 -16.73 1.64
C THR A 44 -26.17 -16.70 0.97
N ILE A 45 -27.12 -16.02 1.62
CA ILE A 45 -28.43 -15.73 1.04
C ILE A 45 -28.30 -14.46 0.20
N ARG A 46 -28.61 -14.57 -1.09
CA ARG A 46 -28.43 -13.50 -2.06
C ARG A 46 -29.77 -12.99 -2.58
N MET A 47 -29.81 -11.70 -2.90
CA MET A 47 -30.92 -11.05 -3.57
C MET A 47 -30.47 -10.47 -4.91
N ASN A 48 -31.39 -10.36 -5.86
CA ASN A 48 -31.15 -9.61 -7.09
C ASN A 48 -31.46 -8.14 -6.83
N TRP A 49 -30.42 -7.32 -6.77
CA TRP A 49 -30.56 -5.88 -6.62
C TRP A 49 -30.70 -5.23 -7.99
N CYS A 50 -31.77 -4.44 -8.15
CA CYS A 50 -32.06 -3.74 -9.40
C CYS A 50 -31.13 -2.53 -9.53
N CYS A 51 -30.35 -2.51 -10.60
CA CYS A 51 -29.44 -1.40 -10.86
C CYS A 51 -30.21 -0.12 -11.23
N PRO A 52 -29.64 1.06 -10.92
CA PRO A 52 -30.17 2.33 -11.41
C PRO A 52 -30.30 2.32 -12.94
N LYS A 53 -31.33 2.99 -13.46
CA LYS A 53 -31.52 3.09 -14.91
C LYS A 53 -30.36 3.87 -15.52
N LYS A 54 -29.88 3.43 -16.68
CA LYS A 54 -28.88 4.16 -17.47
C LYS A 54 -29.37 5.59 -17.72
N PRO A 55 -28.55 6.63 -17.47
CA PRO A 55 -28.82 7.94 -18.02
C PRO A 55 -28.82 7.86 -19.56
N GLU A 56 -29.73 8.56 -20.23
CA GLU A 56 -29.86 8.63 -21.71
C GLU A 56 -28.71 9.40 -22.38
N SER A 57 -27.51 9.39 -21.80
CA SER A 57 -26.33 10.01 -22.38
C SER A 57 -25.81 9.19 -23.57
N LYS A 58 -25.45 9.87 -24.66
CA LYS A 58 -24.77 9.25 -25.81
C LYS A 58 -23.31 8.90 -25.51
N SER A 59 -22.71 9.49 -24.47
CA SER A 59 -21.34 9.18 -24.04
C SER A 59 -21.35 8.39 -22.74
N ILE A 60 -20.60 7.29 -22.72
CA ILE A 60 -20.32 6.51 -21.50
C ILE A 60 -19.41 7.37 -20.62
N GLN A 61 -19.84 7.67 -19.40
CA GLN A 61 -19.02 8.33 -18.39
C GLN A 61 -18.55 7.25 -17.41
N CYS A 62 -17.25 6.95 -17.41
CA CYS A 62 -16.66 6.05 -16.42
C CYS A 62 -16.31 6.81 -15.14
N GLY A 63 -16.26 6.11 -14.00
CA GLY A 63 -15.95 6.65 -12.69
C GLY A 63 -17.18 6.90 -11.82
N LEU A 64 -17.05 7.80 -10.84
CA LEU A 64 -18.13 8.18 -9.93
C LEU A 64 -19.15 9.10 -10.63
N ARG A 65 -20.42 8.74 -10.49
CA ARG A 65 -21.60 9.34 -11.10
C ARG A 65 -22.75 9.37 -10.10
N VAL A 66 -23.76 10.18 -10.37
CA VAL A 66 -24.93 10.34 -9.48
C VAL A 66 -25.60 9.00 -9.15
N ASP A 67 -25.66 8.08 -10.11
CA ASP A 67 -26.29 6.76 -9.97
C ASP A 67 -25.47 5.77 -9.14
N ASN A 68 -24.14 5.89 -9.08
CA ASN A 68 -23.26 5.02 -8.29
C ASN A 68 -22.69 5.68 -7.03
N LEU A 69 -22.91 6.97 -6.83
CA LEU A 69 -22.50 7.74 -5.66
C LEU A 69 -22.93 7.13 -4.32
N PRO A 70 -24.14 6.52 -4.18
CA PRO A 70 -24.51 5.83 -2.94
C PRO A 70 -23.65 4.61 -2.60
N LEU A 71 -22.81 4.13 -3.52
CA LEU A 71 -21.84 3.07 -3.27
C LEU A 71 -20.48 3.60 -2.81
N ALA A 72 -20.17 4.87 -3.09
CA ALA A 72 -18.94 5.48 -2.66
C ALA A 72 -18.88 5.61 -1.13
N TYR A 73 -17.66 5.65 -0.60
CA TYR A 73 -17.44 5.94 0.80
C TYR A 73 -17.74 7.40 1.11
N ASP A 74 -18.56 7.65 2.12
CA ASP A 74 -19.06 8.96 2.50
C ASP A 74 -19.00 9.11 4.02
N SER A 75 -17.95 9.75 4.53
CA SER A 75 -17.72 9.93 5.97
C SER A 75 -18.88 10.66 6.67
N GLN A 76 -19.63 11.50 5.94
CA GLN A 76 -20.78 12.23 6.48
C GLN A 76 -22.08 11.39 6.47
N ASN A 77 -22.13 10.25 5.78
CA ASN A 77 -23.30 9.37 5.73
C ASN A 77 -22.95 7.88 5.83
N LEU A 78 -22.11 7.55 6.79
CA LEU A 78 -21.78 6.17 7.13
C LEU A 78 -23.00 5.39 7.67
N PRO A 79 -23.01 4.05 7.54
CA PRO A 79 -23.99 3.18 8.16
C PRO A 79 -23.74 3.03 9.67
N SER A 80 -23.66 4.15 10.38
CA SER A 80 -23.26 4.25 11.80
C SER A 80 -24.37 3.93 12.81
N THR A 81 -25.58 3.63 12.34
CA THR A 81 -26.69 3.17 13.19
C THR A 81 -27.21 1.84 12.70
N GLU A 82 -27.80 1.04 13.60
CA GLU A 82 -28.39 -0.26 13.25
C GLU A 82 -29.46 -0.12 12.14
N GLU A 83 -30.25 0.95 12.18
CA GLU A 83 -31.25 1.24 11.15
C GLU A 83 -30.60 1.50 9.79
N LYS A 84 -29.57 2.34 9.72
CA LYS A 84 -28.85 2.61 8.47
C LYS A 84 -28.16 1.34 7.97
N TRP A 85 -27.42 0.64 8.84
CA TRP A 85 -26.73 -0.61 8.52
C TRP A 85 -27.66 -1.65 7.91
N ASN A 86 -28.85 -1.84 8.51
CA ASN A 86 -29.83 -2.79 8.05
C ASN A 86 -30.51 -2.41 6.72
N LYS A 87 -30.43 -1.13 6.32
CA LYS A 87 -30.93 -0.62 5.03
C LYS A 87 -29.84 -0.49 3.97
N THR A 88 -28.56 -0.59 4.34
CA THR A 88 -27.43 -0.50 3.41
C THR A 88 -27.23 -1.80 2.64
N VAL A 89 -27.04 -1.67 1.33
CA VAL A 89 -26.60 -2.77 0.46
C VAL A 89 -25.08 -2.70 0.32
N PHE A 90 -24.41 -3.79 0.67
CA PHE A 90 -22.94 -3.90 0.57
C PHE A 90 -22.52 -4.74 -0.64
N PHE A 91 -21.56 -4.24 -1.41
CA PHE A 91 -21.07 -4.85 -2.64
C PHE A 91 -19.66 -5.40 -2.44
N SER A 92 -19.49 -6.72 -2.64
CA SER A 92 -18.16 -7.35 -2.54
C SER A 92 -17.31 -7.23 -3.82
N LYS A 93 -17.79 -6.51 -4.83
CA LYS A 93 -17.06 -6.23 -6.08
C LYS A 93 -17.42 -4.82 -6.55
N PRO A 94 -16.50 -4.09 -7.21
CA PRO A 94 -16.79 -2.77 -7.76
C PRO A 94 -17.72 -2.90 -8.98
N PHE A 95 -19.01 -2.63 -8.78
CA PHE A 95 -20.00 -2.58 -9.87
C PHE A 95 -20.34 -1.14 -10.22
N GLY A 96 -20.72 -0.92 -11.48
CA GLY A 96 -21.22 0.37 -11.91
C GLY A 96 -20.16 1.44 -12.13
N SER A 97 -18.85 1.14 -12.07
CA SER A 97 -17.81 2.13 -12.39
C SER A 97 -17.79 2.46 -13.90
N TYR A 98 -17.96 1.47 -14.77
CA TYR A 98 -18.10 1.67 -16.22
C TYR A 98 -19.56 1.70 -16.65
N GLU A 99 -20.29 0.61 -16.39
CA GLU A 99 -21.71 0.48 -16.69
C GLU A 99 -22.39 -0.44 -15.67
N TRP A 100 -23.68 -0.23 -15.44
CA TRP A 100 -24.50 -1.16 -14.66
C TRP A 100 -24.96 -2.35 -15.50
N PRO A 101 -24.81 -3.60 -15.01
CA PRO A 101 -25.56 -4.72 -15.54
C PRO A 101 -27.06 -4.55 -15.26
N PRO A 102 -27.95 -5.34 -15.88
CA PRO A 102 -29.39 -5.27 -15.62
C PRO A 102 -29.77 -5.51 -14.15
N SER A 103 -29.02 -6.38 -13.47
CA SER A 103 -29.14 -6.62 -12.03
C SER A 103 -27.81 -7.13 -11.47
N VAL A 104 -27.60 -6.95 -10.18
CA VAL A 104 -26.45 -7.50 -9.46
C VAL A 104 -26.93 -8.46 -8.39
N SER A 105 -26.35 -9.67 -8.36
CA SER A 105 -26.54 -10.59 -7.25
C SER A 105 -25.69 -10.13 -6.07
N VAL A 106 -26.33 -9.65 -5.01
CA VAL A 106 -25.69 -9.19 -3.77
C VAL A 106 -26.17 -10.01 -2.58
N VAL A 107 -25.43 -9.99 -1.47
CA VAL A 107 -25.92 -10.57 -0.22
C VAL A 107 -27.14 -9.76 0.24
N THR A 108 -28.15 -10.43 0.80
CA THR A 108 -29.35 -9.76 1.31
C THR A 108 -29.03 -8.74 2.41
N TYR A 109 -29.96 -7.82 2.67
CA TYR A 109 -29.87 -6.83 3.75
C TYR A 109 -29.57 -7.48 5.09
N ALA A 110 -28.82 -6.78 5.95
CA ALA A 110 -28.47 -7.27 7.29
C ALA A 110 -29.68 -7.41 8.23
N SER A 111 -30.83 -6.80 7.88
CA SER A 111 -32.13 -7.04 8.53
C SER A 111 -32.66 -8.46 8.36
N ASN A 112 -32.18 -9.19 7.35
CA ASN A 112 -32.54 -10.57 7.08
C ASN A 112 -31.35 -11.50 7.43
N PRO A 113 -31.61 -12.80 7.69
CA PRO A 113 -30.53 -13.79 7.76
C PRO A 113 -29.68 -13.76 6.49
N GLN A 114 -28.38 -13.50 6.64
CA GLN A 114 -27.44 -13.41 5.50
C GLN A 114 -26.78 -14.75 5.14
N LEU A 115 -26.87 -15.74 6.03
CA LEU A 115 -26.28 -17.07 5.88
C LEU A 115 -27.38 -18.12 6.06
N ASN A 116 -27.36 -19.15 5.21
CA ASN A 116 -28.13 -20.37 5.45
C ASN A 116 -27.37 -21.24 6.46
N ARG A 117 -27.42 -20.85 7.74
CA ARG A 117 -26.67 -21.49 8.82
C ARG A 117 -27.53 -22.55 9.54
N PRO A 118 -27.20 -23.84 9.44
CA PRO A 118 -27.84 -24.88 10.24
C PRO A 118 -27.40 -24.79 11.72
N ALA A 119 -28.00 -25.63 12.57
CA ALA A 119 -27.47 -25.87 13.91
C ALA A 119 -26.02 -26.39 13.83
N LEU A 120 -25.23 -26.09 14.86
CA LEU A 120 -23.84 -26.53 14.93
C LEU A 120 -23.77 -28.06 14.83
N SER A 121 -22.91 -28.54 13.94
CA SER A 121 -22.54 -29.96 13.89
C SER A 121 -21.71 -30.36 15.11
N ASP A 122 -21.59 -31.67 15.35
CA ASP A 122 -20.70 -32.20 16.39
C ASP A 122 -19.25 -31.77 16.16
N CYS A 123 -18.82 -31.69 14.90
CA CYS A 123 -17.48 -31.22 14.52
C CYS A 123 -17.30 -29.73 14.82
N GLU A 124 -18.25 -28.85 14.43
CA GLU A 124 -18.17 -27.42 14.77
C GLU A 124 -18.17 -27.21 16.28
N THR A 125 -18.96 -27.99 17.02
CA THR A 125 -19.03 -27.92 18.48
C THR A 125 -17.69 -28.32 19.10
N ALA A 126 -17.03 -29.36 18.59
CA ALA A 126 -15.71 -29.77 19.03
C ALA A 126 -14.63 -28.71 18.71
N ILE A 127 -14.67 -28.12 17.52
CA ILE A 127 -13.78 -27.02 17.13
C ILE A 127 -13.95 -25.84 18.09
N ILE A 128 -15.20 -25.42 18.34
CA ILE A 128 -15.49 -24.33 19.28
C ILE A 128 -14.96 -24.66 20.67
N ALA A 129 -15.26 -25.86 21.19
CA ALA A 129 -14.79 -26.26 22.51
C ALA A 129 -13.26 -26.26 22.63
N ALA A 130 -12.54 -26.62 21.56
CA ALA A 130 -11.07 -26.57 21.55
C ALA A 130 -10.54 -25.13 21.58
N PHE A 131 -11.12 -24.20 20.80
CA PHE A 131 -10.70 -22.80 20.82
C PHE A 131 -11.20 -22.01 22.04
N GLU A 132 -12.21 -22.52 22.76
CA GLU A 132 -12.65 -22.00 24.07
C GLU A 132 -11.80 -22.52 25.23
N ASP A 133 -10.96 -23.55 25.03
CA ASP A 133 -9.99 -24.01 26.03
C ASP A 133 -8.82 -23.02 26.11
N GLU A 134 -8.80 -22.21 27.18
CA GLU A 134 -7.78 -21.20 27.43
C GLU A 134 -6.36 -21.79 27.44
N ALA A 135 -6.17 -23.01 27.95
CA ALA A 135 -4.85 -23.63 28.04
C ALA A 135 -4.35 -24.08 26.67
N LEU A 136 -5.23 -24.68 25.85
CA LEU A 136 -4.92 -25.04 24.47
C LEU A 136 -4.60 -23.78 23.65
N PHE A 137 -5.45 -22.76 23.75
CA PHE A 137 -5.30 -21.52 22.99
C PHE A 137 -4.01 -20.79 23.37
N ALA A 138 -3.69 -20.67 24.67
CA ALA A 138 -2.45 -20.07 25.12
C ALA A 138 -1.22 -20.85 24.61
N LYS A 139 -1.22 -22.19 24.72
CA LYS A 139 -0.13 -23.03 24.19
C LYS A 139 0.04 -22.83 22.68
N TRP A 140 -1.06 -22.77 21.94
CA TRP A 140 -1.02 -22.56 20.51
C TRP A 140 -0.41 -21.20 20.14
N ILE A 141 -0.81 -20.12 20.82
CA ILE A 141 -0.24 -18.78 20.62
C ILE A 141 1.27 -18.77 20.93
N ASP A 142 1.70 -19.39 22.03
CA ASP A 142 3.12 -19.46 22.39
C ASP A 142 3.96 -20.18 21.31
N LEU A 143 3.43 -21.27 20.75
CA LEU A 143 4.10 -22.01 19.68
C LEU A 143 4.19 -21.20 18.38
N LEU A 144 3.11 -20.52 17.99
CA LEU A 144 3.13 -19.63 16.83
C LEU A 144 4.16 -18.50 17.00
N LEU A 145 4.29 -17.94 18.21
CA LEU A 145 5.29 -16.91 18.48
C LEU A 145 6.72 -17.44 18.33
N ILE A 146 6.99 -18.68 18.74
CA ILE A 146 8.30 -19.33 18.53
C ILE A 146 8.59 -19.47 17.04
N GLU A 147 7.64 -19.98 16.26
CA GLU A 147 7.80 -20.15 14.80
C GLU A 147 8.07 -18.82 14.09
N LYS A 148 7.39 -17.74 14.50
CA LYS A 148 7.63 -16.40 13.94
C LYS A 148 9.01 -15.85 14.29
N ASN A 149 9.60 -16.25 15.42
CA ASN A 149 10.96 -15.88 15.81
C ASN A 149 12.02 -16.60 14.98
N ASP A 150 11.77 -17.85 14.57
CA ASP A 150 12.73 -18.71 13.88
C ASP A 150 12.72 -18.55 12.34
N SER A 151 11.90 -17.65 11.80
CA SER A 151 11.78 -17.38 10.36
C SER A 151 13.10 -16.86 9.76
N ARG A 152 13.52 -17.45 8.61
CA ARG A 152 14.81 -17.19 7.94
C ARG A 152 15.05 -15.75 7.48
N ASP A 153 13.99 -14.95 7.42
CA ASP A 153 14.04 -13.54 7.01
C ASP A 153 14.54 -12.60 8.14
N VAL A 154 14.94 -13.14 9.31
CA VAL A 154 15.21 -12.33 10.51
C VAL A 154 16.71 -12.25 10.84
N ASN A 155 17.32 -11.07 10.64
CA ASN A 155 18.70 -10.79 11.09
C ASN A 155 18.76 -10.60 12.63
N SER A 156 19.67 -11.34 13.27
CA SER A 156 19.74 -11.55 14.72
C SER A 156 20.35 -10.36 15.48
N ASN A 157 19.52 -9.56 16.17
CA ASN A 157 19.95 -8.77 17.34
C ASN A 157 18.76 -8.59 18.31
N THR A 158 18.96 -9.01 19.55
CA THR A 158 17.95 -9.47 20.53
C THR A 158 17.27 -8.33 21.32
N VAL A 159 16.10 -8.63 21.90
CA VAL A 159 15.03 -7.77 22.48
C VAL A 159 13.99 -7.33 21.45
N TRP A 160 14.40 -6.92 20.24
CA TRP A 160 13.45 -6.57 19.18
C TRP A 160 12.74 -7.79 18.57
N LEU A 161 13.32 -8.99 18.66
CA LEU A 161 12.74 -10.24 18.13
C LEU A 161 11.34 -10.57 18.70
N ILE A 162 11.16 -10.52 20.03
CA ILE A 162 9.90 -10.92 20.67
C ILE A 162 8.75 -10.00 20.25
N LYS A 163 8.97 -8.68 20.26
CA LYS A 163 7.96 -7.70 19.81
C LYS A 163 7.65 -7.81 18.31
N ARG A 164 8.59 -8.30 17.49
CA ARG A 164 8.37 -8.53 16.04
C ARG A 164 7.43 -9.69 15.79
N ALA A 165 7.65 -10.83 16.46
CA ALA A 165 6.79 -12.00 16.34
C ALA A 165 5.36 -11.70 16.80
N GLU A 166 5.21 -10.98 17.92
CA GLU A 166 3.92 -10.52 18.43
C GLU A 166 3.16 -9.67 17.42
N GLN A 167 3.83 -8.68 16.79
CA GLN A 167 3.20 -7.80 15.80
C GLN A 167 2.78 -8.54 14.53
N ARG A 168 3.62 -9.46 14.03
CA ARG A 168 3.28 -10.27 12.85
C ARG A 168 2.10 -11.21 13.13
N LEU A 169 2.11 -11.88 14.29
CA LEU A 169 1.02 -12.75 14.71
C LEU A 169 -0.27 -11.94 14.93
N ALA A 170 -0.18 -10.75 15.55
CA ALA A 170 -1.32 -9.86 15.73
C ALA A 170 -1.94 -9.44 14.39
N ALA A 171 -1.14 -9.14 13.37
CA ALA A 171 -1.63 -8.83 12.02
C ALA A 171 -2.41 -10.00 11.40
N GLU A 172 -1.92 -11.23 11.55
CA GLU A 172 -2.59 -12.44 11.04
C GLU A 172 -3.92 -12.70 11.75
N ILE A 173 -3.94 -12.62 13.08
CA ILE A 173 -5.16 -12.76 13.89
C ILE A 173 -6.16 -11.66 13.53
N PHE A 174 -5.71 -10.39 13.46
CA PHE A 174 -6.55 -9.26 13.07
C PHE A 174 -7.18 -9.48 11.69
N THR A 175 -6.38 -9.92 10.71
CA THR A 175 -6.85 -10.23 9.35
C THR A 175 -7.97 -11.26 9.39
N GLY A 176 -7.78 -12.35 10.14
CA GLY A 176 -8.78 -13.41 10.33
C GLY A 176 -10.07 -12.89 10.96
N VAL A 177 -9.97 -12.12 12.05
CA VAL A 177 -11.11 -11.54 12.78
C VAL A 177 -11.88 -10.56 11.91
N ALA A 178 -11.20 -9.60 11.27
CA ALA A 178 -11.82 -8.63 10.38
C ALA A 178 -12.56 -9.32 9.23
N LYS A 179 -11.95 -10.36 8.64
CA LYS A 179 -12.52 -11.10 7.50
C LYS A 179 -13.63 -12.07 7.90
N GLY A 180 -13.61 -12.59 9.12
CA GLY A 180 -14.56 -13.59 9.63
C GLY A 180 -15.86 -12.97 10.15
N THR A 181 -15.82 -11.71 10.59
CA THR A 181 -16.96 -11.04 11.24
C THR A 181 -17.96 -10.41 10.25
N LYS A 182 -17.71 -10.54 8.94
CA LYS A 182 -18.49 -9.97 7.81
C LYS A 182 -20.03 -10.05 7.94
N TYR A 183 -20.57 -11.14 8.49
CA TYR A 183 -22.01 -11.41 8.55
C TYR A 183 -22.60 -11.29 9.96
N LEU A 184 -21.88 -10.68 10.90
CA LEU A 184 -22.42 -10.37 12.22
C LEU A 184 -23.41 -9.19 12.14
N GLY A 185 -24.39 -9.18 13.06
CA GLY A 185 -25.32 -8.07 13.19
C GLY A 185 -24.64 -6.81 13.76
N PHE A 186 -25.21 -5.64 13.45
CA PHE A 186 -24.64 -4.33 13.78
C PHE A 186 -24.19 -4.22 15.24
N LYS A 187 -25.02 -4.62 16.22
CA LYS A 187 -24.68 -4.50 17.65
C LYS A 187 -23.39 -5.24 18.03
N LYS A 188 -23.20 -6.46 17.51
CA LYS A 188 -22.00 -7.26 17.77
C LYS A 188 -20.77 -6.67 17.06
N LEU A 189 -20.95 -6.22 15.82
CA LEU A 189 -19.90 -5.54 15.07
C LEU A 189 -19.48 -4.23 15.75
N ASN A 190 -20.43 -3.42 16.17
CA ASN A 190 -20.17 -2.15 16.82
C ASN A 190 -19.41 -2.37 18.14
N ALA A 191 -19.84 -3.32 18.98
CA ALA A 191 -19.11 -3.65 20.20
C ALA A 191 -17.67 -4.14 19.93
N LEU A 192 -17.48 -4.97 18.89
CA LEU A 192 -16.15 -5.44 18.50
C LEU A 192 -15.27 -4.28 18.02
N TRP A 193 -15.77 -3.44 17.11
CA TRP A 193 -15.00 -2.38 16.48
C TRP A 193 -14.79 -1.17 17.39
N GLU A 194 -15.67 -0.92 18.37
CA GLU A 194 -15.42 0.05 19.44
C GLU A 194 -14.19 -0.32 20.27
N TRP A 195 -13.90 -1.60 20.41
CA TRP A 195 -12.69 -2.08 21.07
C TRP A 195 -11.49 -2.17 20.11
N LEU A 196 -11.70 -2.72 18.91
CA LEU A 196 -10.63 -3.04 17.97
C LEU A 196 -10.12 -1.84 17.18
N ALA A 197 -11.00 -0.91 16.77
CA ALA A 197 -10.57 0.24 15.98
C ALA A 197 -9.54 1.09 16.74
N PRO A 198 -9.76 1.49 18.01
CA PRO A 198 -8.75 2.24 18.77
C PRO A 198 -7.38 1.55 18.87
N ALA A 199 -7.30 0.22 18.75
CA ALA A 199 -6.02 -0.49 18.75
C ALA A 199 -5.12 -0.13 17.54
N VAL A 200 -5.67 0.49 16.49
CA VAL A 200 -4.87 1.09 15.40
C VAL A 200 -3.93 2.17 15.91
N ASP A 201 -4.32 2.90 16.95
CA ASP A 201 -3.46 3.90 17.58
C ASP A 201 -2.20 3.24 18.19
N GLU A 202 -2.41 2.16 18.94
CA GLU A 202 -1.33 1.36 19.54
C GLU A 202 -0.47 0.65 18.48
N LEU A 203 -1.09 0.20 17.38
CA LEU A 203 -0.40 -0.37 16.24
C LEU A 203 0.65 0.60 15.68
N TYR A 204 0.28 1.86 15.45
CA TYR A 204 1.22 2.84 14.93
C TYR A 204 2.24 3.30 15.96
N ASP A 205 1.86 3.41 17.23
CA ASP A 205 2.78 3.80 18.29
C ASP A 205 3.90 2.76 18.51
N HIS A 206 3.66 1.50 18.12
CA HIS A 206 4.58 0.37 18.29
C HIS A 206 5.02 -0.31 16.97
N MET A 207 4.71 0.29 15.82
CA MET A 207 5.05 -0.26 14.51
C MET A 207 6.58 -0.38 14.36
N ASN A 208 7.05 -1.41 13.68
CA ASN A 208 8.46 -1.58 13.36
C ASN A 208 8.64 -2.04 11.91
N ALA A 209 9.83 -1.79 11.35
CA ALA A 209 10.11 -2.05 9.93
C ALA A 209 9.86 -3.51 9.52
N ASP A 210 10.13 -4.46 10.41
CA ASP A 210 9.98 -5.89 10.14
C ASP A 210 8.51 -6.34 10.11
N ALA A 211 7.66 -5.72 10.93
CA ALA A 211 6.22 -6.02 10.97
C ALA A 211 5.41 -5.23 9.93
N TYR A 212 5.94 -4.10 9.44
CA TYR A 212 5.26 -3.22 8.49
C TYR A 212 4.74 -3.99 7.27
N SER A 213 5.57 -4.81 6.62
CA SER A 213 5.17 -5.56 5.42
C SER A 213 3.97 -6.47 5.69
N THR A 214 3.94 -7.13 6.84
CA THR A 214 2.83 -8.01 7.23
C THR A 214 1.56 -7.20 7.48
N TRP A 215 1.67 -6.07 8.18
CA TRP A 215 0.53 -5.17 8.41
C TRP A 215 0.00 -4.53 7.14
N ASN A 216 0.87 -4.15 6.21
CA ASN A 216 0.47 -3.60 4.92
C ASN A 216 -0.36 -4.62 4.13
N ILE A 217 0.16 -5.84 3.96
CA ILE A 217 -0.56 -6.94 3.29
C ILE A 217 -1.90 -7.21 3.96
N CYS A 218 -1.92 -7.25 5.30
CA CYS A 218 -3.11 -7.43 6.11
C CYS A 218 -4.18 -6.37 5.82
N ILE A 219 -3.81 -5.10 5.89
CA ILE A 219 -4.73 -3.96 5.72
C ILE A 219 -5.26 -3.92 4.28
N THR A 220 -4.37 -4.11 3.29
CA THR A 220 -4.75 -4.21 1.88
C THR A 220 -5.74 -5.35 1.64
N ASP A 221 -5.49 -6.55 2.18
CA ASP A 221 -6.39 -7.70 2.02
C ASP A 221 -7.74 -7.48 2.73
N VAL A 222 -7.78 -6.81 3.89
CA VAL A 222 -9.04 -6.47 4.56
C VAL A 222 -9.87 -5.51 3.71
N PHE A 223 -9.28 -4.44 3.19
CA PHE A 223 -10.01 -3.41 2.44
C PHE A 223 -10.34 -3.82 1.00
N ASN A 224 -9.48 -4.59 0.31
CA ASN A 224 -9.73 -4.99 -1.08
C ASN A 224 -10.70 -6.17 -1.21
N ARG A 225 -10.96 -6.89 -0.12
CA ARG A 225 -11.83 -8.08 -0.16
C ARG A 225 -13.33 -7.77 -0.13
N ASP A 226 -13.74 -6.63 0.41
CA ASP A 226 -15.15 -6.33 0.61
C ASP A 226 -15.46 -4.84 0.58
N ASP A 227 -16.75 -4.52 0.65
CA ASP A 227 -17.23 -3.14 0.77
C ASP A 227 -16.62 -2.43 1.99
N THR A 228 -15.79 -1.41 1.76
CA THR A 228 -15.10 -0.61 2.78
C THR A 228 -16.05 0.02 3.79
N ARG A 229 -17.30 0.29 3.42
CA ARG A 229 -18.33 0.82 4.33
C ARG A 229 -18.69 -0.18 5.43
N ARG A 230 -18.31 -1.46 5.31
CA ARG A 230 -18.42 -2.44 6.39
C ARG A 230 -17.37 -2.25 7.49
N PHE A 231 -16.26 -1.64 7.13
CA PHE A 231 -15.10 -1.39 7.99
C PHE A 231 -14.95 0.09 8.31
N TRP A 232 -16.04 0.87 8.26
CA TRP A 232 -15.98 2.33 8.43
C TRP A 232 -15.35 2.75 9.76
N TRP A 233 -15.57 2.01 10.86
CA TRP A 233 -14.89 2.28 12.13
C TRP A 233 -13.37 2.30 11.98
N LEU A 234 -12.84 1.32 11.24
CA LEU A 234 -11.42 1.16 10.99
C LEU A 234 -10.91 2.24 10.04
N VAL A 235 -11.66 2.55 8.97
CA VAL A 235 -11.34 3.63 8.03
C VAL A 235 -11.25 4.98 8.73
N GLU A 236 -12.29 5.35 9.48
CA GLU A 236 -12.32 6.62 10.23
C GLU A 236 -11.20 6.68 11.27
N GLN A 237 -10.90 5.56 11.92
CA GLN A 237 -9.81 5.51 12.88
C GLN A 237 -8.45 5.61 12.21
N PHE A 238 -8.21 5.00 11.05
CA PHE A 238 -6.97 5.20 10.28
C PHE A 238 -6.77 6.68 9.89
N ILE A 239 -7.81 7.31 9.37
CA ILE A 239 -7.79 8.74 9.00
C ILE A 239 -7.48 9.60 10.25
N LYS A 240 -8.12 9.29 11.38
CA LYS A 240 -7.89 9.98 12.66
C LYS A 240 -6.47 9.75 13.19
N SER A 241 -5.97 8.51 13.19
CA SER A 241 -4.65 8.15 13.69
C SER A 241 -3.54 8.89 12.94
N MET A 242 -3.72 9.11 11.63
CA MET A 242 -2.76 9.89 10.82
C MET A 242 -2.72 11.39 11.19
N MET A 243 -3.77 11.93 11.84
CA MET A 243 -3.75 13.29 12.37
C MET A 243 -3.02 13.41 13.71
N ARG A 244 -2.66 12.28 14.34
CA ARG A 244 -1.91 12.29 15.60
C ARG A 244 -0.42 12.56 15.33
N PRO A 245 0.29 13.15 16.30
CA PRO A 245 1.75 13.16 16.28
C PRO A 245 2.29 11.73 16.27
N ALA A 246 3.09 11.38 15.27
CA ALA A 246 3.72 10.06 15.19
C ALA A 246 5.02 10.01 16.03
N PRO A 247 5.44 8.82 16.53
CA PRO A 247 6.68 8.68 17.29
C PRO A 247 7.95 9.08 16.52
N SER A 248 7.94 8.88 15.20
CA SER A 248 9.01 9.33 14.30
C SER A 248 8.45 9.65 12.92
N ALA A 249 9.28 10.29 12.08
CA ALA A 249 8.92 10.56 10.69
C ALA A 249 8.59 9.28 9.92
N TRP A 250 9.35 8.19 10.13
CA TRP A 250 9.04 6.88 9.56
C TRP A 250 7.63 6.38 9.92
N HIS A 251 7.23 6.46 11.19
CA HIS A 251 5.86 6.09 11.61
C HIS A 251 4.79 6.95 10.94
N GLN A 252 5.05 8.25 10.76
CA GLN A 252 4.18 9.14 9.99
C GLN A 252 4.05 8.66 8.55
N GLY A 253 5.16 8.31 7.90
CA GLY A 253 5.21 7.71 6.58
C GLY A 253 4.32 6.47 6.48
N ILE A 254 4.50 5.49 7.38
CA ILE A 254 3.69 4.26 7.40
C ILE A 254 2.19 4.55 7.57
N SER A 255 1.81 5.49 8.44
CA SER A 255 0.40 5.86 8.59
C SER A 255 -0.19 6.45 7.31
N LEU A 256 0.60 7.22 6.55
CA LEU A 256 0.20 7.77 5.25
C LEU A 256 -0.01 6.64 4.23
N LYS A 257 0.89 5.64 4.22
CA LYS A 257 0.81 4.49 3.30
C LYS A 257 -0.50 3.71 3.44
N HIS A 258 -0.88 3.34 4.66
CA HIS A 258 -2.15 2.63 4.85
C HIS A 258 -3.38 3.47 4.51
N VAL A 259 -3.29 4.80 4.62
CA VAL A 259 -4.37 5.66 4.11
C VAL A 259 -4.41 5.64 2.59
N CYS A 260 -3.29 5.68 1.87
CA CYS A 260 -3.28 5.47 0.42
C CYS A 260 -4.01 4.17 0.03
N THR A 261 -3.79 3.07 0.75
CA THR A 261 -4.54 1.82 0.58
C THR A 261 -6.05 1.99 0.81
N VAL A 262 -6.44 2.76 1.83
CA VAL A 262 -7.85 3.13 2.07
C VAL A 262 -8.41 3.98 0.91
N LEU A 263 -7.65 4.95 0.40
CA LEU A 263 -8.07 5.81 -0.73
C LEU A 263 -8.31 4.95 -1.98
N GLU A 264 -7.37 4.07 -2.29
CA GLU A 264 -7.40 3.15 -3.42
C GLU A 264 -8.62 2.22 -3.34
N ALA A 265 -8.82 1.56 -2.20
CA ALA A 265 -9.94 0.66 -1.97
C ALA A 265 -11.32 1.33 -2.16
N ASN A 266 -11.38 2.66 -2.00
CA ASN A 266 -12.59 3.46 -2.16
C ASN A 266 -12.75 4.09 -3.56
N MET A 267 -11.83 3.84 -4.50
CA MET A 267 -11.75 4.52 -5.79
C MET A 267 -11.78 6.05 -5.67
N ASN A 268 -11.29 6.61 -4.57
CA ASN A 268 -11.23 8.05 -4.32
C ASN A 268 -9.94 8.64 -4.91
N ASN A 269 -9.70 8.36 -6.18
CA ASN A 269 -8.68 9.06 -6.96
C ASN A 269 -9.28 10.33 -7.56
N ASP A 270 -8.41 11.25 -7.97
CA ASP A 270 -8.66 12.66 -8.35
C ASP A 270 -9.66 12.86 -9.52
N LEU A 271 -10.89 12.39 -9.33
CA LEU A 271 -11.96 12.41 -10.30
C LEU A 271 -12.59 13.81 -10.25
N LYS A 272 -12.31 14.63 -11.28
CA LYS A 272 -12.81 16.01 -11.43
C LYS A 272 -14.34 16.19 -11.26
N SER A 273 -15.13 15.12 -11.35
CA SER A 273 -16.59 15.12 -11.17
C SER A 273 -17.05 14.75 -9.76
N LEU A 274 -16.14 14.51 -8.82
CA LEU A 274 -16.44 14.13 -7.45
C LEU A 274 -16.96 15.34 -6.66
N PRO A 275 -18.14 15.29 -6.01
CA PRO A 275 -18.56 16.36 -5.13
C PRO A 275 -17.55 16.53 -3.98
N GLU A 276 -17.28 17.77 -3.58
CA GLU A 276 -16.31 18.14 -2.52
C GLU A 276 -16.43 17.27 -1.26
N ARG A 277 -17.65 16.89 -0.90
CA ARG A 277 -17.98 15.98 0.21
C ARG A 277 -17.25 14.63 0.18
N PHE A 278 -16.99 14.10 -1.01
CA PHE A 278 -16.37 12.78 -1.21
C PHE A 278 -14.88 12.91 -1.54
N GLN A 279 -14.39 14.13 -1.77
CA GLN A 279 -12.97 14.37 -1.99
C GLN A 279 -12.24 14.20 -0.66
N LEU A 280 -11.19 13.38 -0.67
CA LEU A 280 -10.25 13.29 0.43
C LEU A 280 -9.17 14.35 0.21
N GLU A 281 -8.56 14.82 1.30
CA GLU A 281 -7.54 15.88 1.24
C GLU A 281 -6.44 15.50 0.25
N SER A 282 -6.05 16.45 -0.61
CA SER A 282 -5.06 16.20 -1.65
C SER A 282 -3.67 15.97 -1.06
N VAL A 283 -2.78 15.35 -1.83
CA VAL A 283 -1.36 15.20 -1.47
C VAL A 283 -0.70 16.52 -1.07
N ASP A 284 -1.12 17.66 -1.64
CA ASP A 284 -0.60 18.98 -1.26
C ASP A 284 -0.92 19.36 0.19
N VAL A 285 -2.09 19.00 0.71
CA VAL A 285 -2.45 19.22 2.12
C VAL A 285 -1.54 18.40 3.03
N TRP A 286 -1.16 17.21 2.58
CA TRP A 286 -0.24 16.34 3.31
C TRP A 286 1.21 16.82 3.22
N LEU A 287 1.63 17.38 2.08
CA LEU A 287 2.97 17.95 1.87
C LEU A 287 3.25 19.16 2.78
N GLN A 288 2.24 19.95 3.15
CA GLN A 288 2.39 21.06 4.10
C GLN A 288 2.99 20.62 5.45
N ARG A 289 2.86 19.34 5.81
CA ARG A 289 3.44 18.78 7.04
C ARG A 289 4.95 18.61 6.96
N PHE A 290 5.51 18.58 5.75
CA PHE A 290 6.95 18.53 5.50
C PHE A 290 7.55 19.92 5.19
N GLU A 291 6.72 20.92 4.87
CA GLU A 291 7.11 22.23 4.30
C GLU A 291 8.15 22.99 5.15
N LYS A 292 7.96 23.06 6.48
CA LYS A 292 8.91 23.74 7.39
C LYS A 292 10.30 23.09 7.44
N GLN A 293 10.42 21.82 7.08
CA GLN A 293 11.69 21.07 7.08
C GLN A 293 12.28 20.94 5.66
N LEU A 294 11.45 21.08 4.63
CA LEU A 294 11.85 21.07 3.23
C LEU A 294 12.54 22.36 2.82
N ASP A 295 12.09 23.51 3.31
CA ASP A 295 12.76 24.80 3.06
C ASP A 295 14.22 24.80 3.56
N VAL A 296 14.52 24.02 4.61
CA VAL A 296 15.87 23.86 5.18
C VAL A 296 16.77 23.01 4.27
N LEU A 297 16.21 21.99 3.60
CA LEU A 297 16.91 21.16 2.62
C LEU A 297 17.10 21.87 1.28
N ALA A 298 16.08 22.61 0.84
CA ALA A 298 16.12 23.40 -0.40
C ALA A 298 16.97 24.67 -0.27
N SER A 299 17.36 25.05 0.96
CA SER A 299 18.31 26.11 1.20
C SER A 299 19.71 25.71 0.73
N ARG A 300 20.36 26.63 0.02
CA ARG A 300 21.59 26.40 -0.76
C ARG A 300 22.76 25.81 0.04
N GLU A 301 22.76 25.98 1.37
CA GLU A 301 23.80 25.48 2.29
C GLU A 301 23.78 23.96 2.48
N ASN A 302 22.67 23.28 2.16
CA ASN A 302 22.52 21.82 2.26
C ASN A 302 22.41 21.13 0.88
N SER A 303 22.69 21.85 -0.21
CA SER A 303 22.74 21.24 -1.54
C SER A 303 23.92 20.26 -1.62
N PRO A 304 23.73 19.08 -2.24
CA PRO A 304 24.79 18.10 -2.46
C PRO A 304 25.98 18.65 -3.27
N VAL A 305 25.77 19.73 -4.03
CA VAL A 305 26.82 20.40 -4.83
C VAL A 305 27.83 21.16 -3.95
N GLU A 306 27.38 21.93 -2.95
CA GLU A 306 28.28 22.73 -2.09
C GLU A 306 28.86 21.94 -0.91
N SER A 307 28.18 20.90 -0.43
CA SER A 307 28.75 19.99 0.59
C SER A 307 29.99 19.26 0.04
N ASN A 308 30.00 18.91 -1.24
CA ASN A 308 31.18 18.39 -1.94
C ASN A 308 32.29 19.43 -2.10
N GLU A 309 31.97 20.68 -2.44
CA GLU A 309 32.97 21.75 -2.54
C GLU A 309 33.59 22.10 -1.17
N ASN A 310 32.79 22.14 -0.11
CA ASN A 310 33.25 22.39 1.26
C ASN A 310 34.06 21.22 1.82
N ALA A 311 33.66 19.97 1.58
CA ALA A 311 34.42 18.79 1.98
C ALA A 311 35.77 18.70 1.25
N MET A 312 35.81 19.00 -0.06
CA MET A 312 37.06 19.08 -0.84
C MET A 312 37.95 20.23 -0.38
N ALA A 313 37.38 21.40 -0.05
CA ALA A 313 38.15 22.53 0.48
C ALA A 313 38.74 22.22 1.86
N GLN A 314 37.99 21.52 2.72
CA GLN A 314 38.41 21.15 4.07
C GLN A 314 39.45 20.01 4.06
N ALA A 315 39.29 19.00 3.20
CA ALA A 315 40.30 17.96 2.96
C ALA A 315 41.61 18.53 2.38
N ASN A 316 41.51 19.51 1.47
CA ASN A 316 42.69 20.21 0.93
C ASN A 316 43.38 21.09 1.99
N TYR A 317 42.61 21.72 2.90
CA TYR A 317 43.16 22.51 3.99
C TYR A 317 43.85 21.63 5.04
N GLU A 318 43.29 20.47 5.37
CA GLU A 318 43.88 19.49 6.30
C GLU A 318 45.12 18.79 5.71
N ALA A 319 45.16 18.59 4.38
CA ALA A 319 46.33 18.11 3.67
C ALA A 319 47.47 19.16 3.61
N MET A 320 47.13 20.46 3.55
CA MET A 320 48.12 21.55 3.55
C MET A 320 48.62 21.92 4.95
N THR A 321 47.95 21.52 6.04
CA THR A 321 48.30 21.91 7.41
C THR A 321 48.92 20.79 8.26
N LYS A 322 49.01 19.56 7.76
CA LYS A 322 49.75 18.47 8.41
C LYS A 322 51.23 18.48 8.01
N GLU A 323 52.05 19.24 8.72
CA GLU A 323 53.48 18.91 8.85
C GLU A 323 53.67 17.72 9.80
N PRO A 324 54.61 16.80 9.53
CA PRO A 324 54.81 15.62 10.34
C PRO A 324 55.64 15.95 11.60
N GLY A 325 54.97 15.99 12.74
CA GLY A 325 55.56 15.65 14.04
C GLY A 325 55.50 16.72 15.12
N LYS A 326 54.64 16.48 16.13
CA LYS A 326 54.99 16.42 17.57
C LYS A 326 53.74 16.25 18.42
N ASP A 327 53.86 15.36 19.41
CA ASP A 327 52.94 15.21 20.54
C ASP A 327 52.76 16.55 21.28
N ASP A 328 51.54 16.83 21.75
CA ASP A 328 51.30 17.15 23.16
C ASP A 328 49.81 17.31 23.52
N SER A 329 49.49 16.80 24.70
CA SER A 329 48.25 16.90 25.45
C SER A 329 47.93 18.31 25.96
N ALA A 330 46.65 18.72 26.00
CA ALA A 330 46.06 19.51 27.10
C ALA A 330 44.54 19.68 26.98
N ALA A 331 43.88 19.65 28.13
CA ALA A 331 42.44 19.76 28.34
C ALA A 331 41.89 21.19 28.17
N GLY A 332 40.60 21.29 27.82
CA GLY A 332 39.82 22.53 27.85
C GLY A 332 38.32 22.25 27.97
N SER A 333 37.81 22.42 29.19
CA SER A 333 36.40 22.36 29.58
C SER A 333 35.56 23.48 28.95
N GLN A 334 34.40 23.14 28.38
CA GLN A 334 33.23 24.05 28.38
C GLN A 334 31.92 23.26 28.58
N THR A 335 31.31 23.51 29.73
CA THR A 335 29.90 23.27 30.07
C THR A 335 29.02 24.38 29.49
N ALA A 336 27.94 24.04 28.78
CA ALA A 336 26.67 24.81 28.77
C ALA A 336 25.59 24.07 27.95
N GLY A 337 24.35 24.08 28.46
CA GLY A 337 23.17 24.02 27.60
C GLY A 337 22.39 22.72 27.57
N SER A 338 21.70 22.42 28.67
CA SER A 338 20.50 21.59 28.64
C SER A 338 19.38 22.32 27.87
N SER A 339 19.24 22.06 26.57
CA SER A 339 18.06 22.41 25.78
C SER A 339 17.66 21.20 24.93
N SER A 340 16.46 20.67 25.19
CA SER A 340 15.61 19.89 24.27
C SER A 340 16.34 19.02 23.23
N LEU A 341 16.53 17.73 23.55
CA LEU A 341 16.80 16.64 22.59
C LEU A 341 15.72 16.47 21.49
N ALA A 342 14.74 17.37 21.40
CA ALA A 342 13.64 17.35 20.43
C ALA A 342 13.85 18.32 19.24
N GLU A 343 14.87 19.18 19.23
CA GLU A 343 14.98 20.29 18.26
C GLU A 343 16.05 20.14 17.14
N LYS A 344 16.66 18.96 16.98
CA LYS A 344 17.55 18.68 15.84
C LYS A 344 17.29 17.29 15.27
N ALA A 345 16.11 17.08 14.69
CA ALA A 345 15.94 15.97 13.76
C ALA A 345 16.69 16.33 12.46
N ASP A 346 17.54 15.42 11.99
CA ASP A 346 18.32 15.57 10.76
C ASP A 346 17.36 15.82 9.57
N PRO A 347 17.52 16.91 8.81
CA PRO A 347 16.72 17.19 7.62
C PRO A 347 16.61 15.97 6.67
N HIS A 348 17.65 15.14 6.57
CA HIS A 348 17.63 13.93 5.74
C HIS A 348 16.62 12.87 6.23
N ILE A 349 16.27 12.83 7.51
CA ILE A 349 15.22 11.92 8.03
C ILE A 349 13.86 12.31 7.47
N TYR A 350 13.59 13.61 7.35
CA TYR A 350 12.36 14.12 6.75
C TYR A 350 12.33 13.86 5.25
N LEU A 351 13.46 14.05 4.55
CA LEU A 351 13.57 13.75 3.12
C LEU A 351 13.32 12.25 2.84
N ARG A 352 13.95 11.35 3.60
CA ARG A 352 13.69 9.90 3.51
C ARG A 352 12.21 9.58 3.67
N THR A 353 11.59 10.15 4.70
CA THR A 353 10.16 9.94 4.98
C THR A 353 9.28 10.46 3.85
N LEU A 354 9.60 11.63 3.30
CA LEU A 354 8.88 12.20 2.17
C LEU A 354 9.01 11.33 0.93
N LEU A 355 10.22 10.85 0.63
CA LEU A 355 10.47 9.96 -0.50
C LEU A 355 9.72 8.64 -0.35
N GLU A 356 9.73 8.02 0.83
CA GLU A 356 8.95 6.80 1.10
C GLU A 356 7.45 7.03 0.95
N PHE A 357 6.95 8.19 1.37
CA PHE A 357 5.56 8.58 1.18
C PHE A 357 5.21 8.76 -0.30
N LEU A 358 6.02 9.52 -1.05
CA LEU A 358 5.80 9.78 -2.47
C LEU A 358 5.89 8.50 -3.31
N LEU A 359 6.86 7.62 -3.01
CA LEU A 359 6.97 6.31 -3.65
C LEU A 359 5.67 5.52 -3.49
N GLN A 360 5.13 5.43 -2.27
CA GLN A 360 3.87 4.71 -2.04
C GLN A 360 2.69 5.39 -2.71
N TYR A 361 2.62 6.72 -2.61
CA TYR A 361 1.56 7.50 -3.23
C TYR A 361 1.47 7.24 -4.73
N TYR A 362 2.61 7.13 -5.41
CA TYR A 362 2.65 6.83 -6.85
C TYR A 362 2.62 5.35 -7.21
N GLU A 363 2.94 4.46 -6.27
CA GLU A 363 2.74 3.02 -6.43
C GLU A 363 1.24 2.64 -6.38
N ASP A 364 0.51 3.14 -5.38
CA ASP A 364 -0.86 2.70 -5.09
C ASP A 364 -1.95 3.60 -5.67
N CYS A 365 -1.68 4.89 -5.87
CA CYS A 365 -2.71 5.85 -6.30
C CYS A 365 -2.56 6.23 -7.77
N ILE A 366 -3.70 6.20 -8.49
CA ILE A 366 -3.80 6.75 -9.86
C ILE A 366 -3.88 8.27 -9.76
N THR A 367 -2.73 8.95 -9.82
CA THR A 367 -2.65 10.38 -9.51
C THR A 367 -1.87 11.17 -10.57
N CYS A 368 -2.18 12.46 -10.67
CA CYS A 368 -1.44 13.40 -11.50
C CYS A 368 -0.44 14.19 -10.64
N LEU A 369 0.51 14.88 -11.28
CA LEU A 369 1.41 15.79 -10.58
C LEU A 369 0.60 16.98 -10.04
N THR A 370 0.55 17.10 -8.71
CA THR A 370 -0.05 18.27 -8.05
C THR A 370 0.95 19.42 -7.97
N PRO A 371 0.50 20.68 -7.82
CA PRO A 371 1.40 21.83 -7.71
C PRO A 371 2.48 21.69 -6.63
N GLY A 372 2.14 21.11 -5.47
CA GLY A 372 3.11 20.88 -4.38
C GLY A 372 4.11 19.79 -4.69
N ILE A 373 3.76 18.78 -5.49
CA ILE A 373 4.75 17.81 -5.97
C ILE A 373 5.64 18.45 -7.04
N ILE A 374 5.06 19.23 -7.96
CA ILE A 374 5.81 19.93 -9.01
C ILE A 374 6.85 20.89 -8.42
N SER A 375 6.59 21.51 -7.27
CA SER A 375 7.59 22.37 -6.62
C SER A 375 8.79 21.59 -6.07
N LEU A 376 8.62 20.30 -5.75
CA LEU A 376 9.68 19.41 -5.27
C LEU A 376 10.52 18.80 -6.40
N PHE A 377 10.00 18.78 -7.64
CA PHE A 377 10.65 18.15 -8.79
C PHE A 377 12.12 18.52 -8.99
N PRO A 378 12.52 19.81 -8.95
CA PRO A 378 13.92 20.18 -9.17
C PRO A 378 14.87 19.50 -8.18
N MET A 379 14.49 19.46 -6.90
CA MET A 379 15.26 18.80 -5.84
C MET A 379 15.29 17.28 -6.03
N LEU A 380 14.13 16.65 -6.34
CA LEU A 380 14.06 15.22 -6.58
C LEU A 380 14.92 14.78 -7.78
N ILE A 381 14.94 15.59 -8.85
CA ILE A 381 15.75 15.36 -10.06
C ILE A 381 17.25 15.50 -9.76
N GLU A 382 17.64 16.42 -8.88
CA GLU A 382 19.04 16.56 -8.45
C GLU A 382 19.51 15.28 -7.75
N TYR A 383 18.79 14.81 -6.74
CA TYR A 383 19.11 13.55 -6.05
C TYR A 383 19.02 12.31 -6.94
N ALA A 384 18.07 12.27 -7.89
CA ALA A 384 17.89 11.14 -8.80
C ALA A 384 19.03 10.99 -9.83
N ASN A 385 19.63 12.10 -10.26
CA ASN A 385 20.67 12.13 -11.30
C ASN A 385 22.10 12.21 -10.74
N GLU A 386 22.30 12.19 -9.42
CA GLU A 386 23.64 12.15 -8.86
C GLU A 386 24.34 10.82 -9.20
N ASP A 387 25.42 10.90 -9.99
CA ASP A 387 26.27 9.76 -10.32
C ASP A 387 26.87 9.14 -9.04
N GLU A 388 27.02 7.81 -9.02
CA GLU A 388 27.75 7.06 -8.00
C GLU A 388 29.23 7.50 -7.97
N SER A 389 29.54 8.62 -7.32
CA SER A 389 30.93 9.01 -7.08
C SER A 389 31.57 8.00 -6.13
N GLU A 390 32.69 7.39 -6.55
CA GLU A 390 33.43 6.30 -5.88
C GLU A 390 34.09 6.69 -4.52
N HIS A 391 33.43 7.49 -3.68
CA HIS A 391 33.97 7.92 -2.39
C HIS A 391 33.29 7.25 -1.19
N ILE A 392 34.10 6.91 -0.19
CA ILE A 392 33.75 6.07 0.98
C ILE A 392 32.67 6.72 1.87
N ASP A 393 32.45 8.03 1.76
CA ASP A 393 31.35 8.75 2.44
C ASP A 393 30.01 8.70 1.67
N ALA A 394 30.01 8.22 0.42
CA ALA A 394 28.83 8.12 -0.44
C ALA A 394 27.82 7.04 0.00
N PHE A 395 28.11 6.28 1.06
CA PHE A 395 27.16 5.30 1.64
C PHE A 395 26.10 5.94 2.54
N LYS A 396 26.36 7.14 3.07
CA LYS A 396 25.30 7.94 3.72
C LYS A 396 24.43 8.51 2.61
N ASP A 397 23.12 8.26 2.69
CA ASP A 397 22.12 8.81 1.76
C ASP A 397 22.00 8.10 0.39
N VAL A 398 22.62 6.92 0.20
CA VAL A 398 22.36 6.05 -0.97
C VAL A 398 20.87 5.72 -1.09
N ASP A 399 20.20 5.53 0.05
CA ASP A 399 18.78 5.26 0.11
C ASP A 399 17.95 6.45 -0.40
N ILE A 400 18.38 7.68 -0.13
CA ILE A 400 17.73 8.90 -0.65
C ILE A 400 17.87 8.97 -2.16
N LYS A 401 19.08 8.75 -2.69
CA LYS A 401 19.33 8.73 -4.14
C LYS A 401 18.54 7.64 -4.84
N ASN A 402 18.59 6.41 -4.33
CA ASN A 402 17.84 5.29 -4.88
C ASN A 402 16.34 5.56 -4.85
N ASN A 403 15.80 6.06 -3.74
CA ASN A 403 14.37 6.35 -3.64
C ASN A 403 13.96 7.52 -4.55
N ALA A 404 14.77 8.58 -4.66
CA ALA A 404 14.52 9.68 -5.60
C ALA A 404 14.58 9.21 -7.06
N SER A 405 15.57 8.37 -7.39
CA SER A 405 15.75 7.76 -8.71
C SER A 405 14.56 6.87 -9.08
N MET A 406 14.17 5.95 -8.19
CA MET A 406 12.96 5.13 -8.37
C MET A 406 11.71 6.00 -8.53
N LEU A 407 11.54 7.02 -7.68
CA LEU A 407 10.39 7.91 -7.73
C LEU A 407 10.31 8.65 -9.08
N VAL A 408 11.39 9.29 -9.52
CA VAL A 408 11.41 10.14 -10.72
C VAL A 408 11.44 9.30 -11.99
N HIS A 409 12.34 8.32 -12.07
CA HIS A 409 12.62 7.59 -13.30
C HIS A 409 11.70 6.38 -13.51
N GLU A 410 11.17 5.78 -12.45
CA GLU A 410 10.27 4.62 -12.57
C GLU A 410 8.82 5.07 -12.41
N TYR A 411 8.42 5.50 -11.20
CA TYR A 411 7.01 5.80 -10.91
C TYR A 411 6.50 7.04 -11.66
N MET A 412 7.15 8.19 -11.51
CA MET A 412 6.71 9.45 -12.12
C MET A 412 6.78 9.41 -13.66
N SER A 413 7.67 8.60 -14.23
CA SER A 413 7.76 8.41 -15.68
C SER A 413 6.56 7.65 -16.27
N SER A 414 5.88 6.86 -15.42
CA SER A 414 4.73 6.05 -15.78
C SER A 414 3.37 6.73 -15.51
N LEU A 415 3.39 8.00 -15.10
CA LEU A 415 2.16 8.69 -14.69
C LEU A 415 1.15 8.85 -15.81
N LEU A 416 -0.11 8.80 -15.38
CA LEU A 416 -1.25 9.05 -16.22
C LEU A 416 -1.29 10.51 -16.66
N VAL A 417 -1.12 10.70 -17.95
CA VAL A 417 -1.27 12.01 -18.59
C VAL A 417 -2.77 12.27 -18.80
N THR A 418 -3.24 13.48 -18.51
CA THR A 418 -4.66 13.81 -18.77
C THR A 418 -4.94 13.85 -20.27
N GLU A 419 -6.15 13.46 -20.71
CA GLU A 419 -6.55 13.50 -22.14
C GLU A 419 -6.22 14.86 -22.79
N LYS A 420 -6.50 15.99 -22.12
CA LYS A 420 -6.20 17.33 -22.64
C LYS A 420 -4.71 17.57 -22.87
N PHE A 421 -3.86 17.10 -21.95
CA PHE A 421 -2.41 17.23 -22.10
C PHE A 421 -1.92 16.28 -23.18
N ALA A 422 -2.38 15.02 -23.18
CA ALA A 422 -2.05 14.03 -24.19
C ALA A 422 -2.40 14.55 -25.60
N ASP A 423 -3.62 15.06 -25.80
CA ASP A 423 -4.07 15.65 -27.06
C ASP A 423 -3.17 16.81 -27.53
N SER A 424 -2.74 17.67 -26.60
CA SER A 424 -1.87 18.82 -26.92
C SER A 424 -0.44 18.42 -27.32
N PHE A 425 0.00 17.24 -26.89
CA PHE A 425 1.36 16.73 -27.12
C PHE A 425 1.40 15.55 -28.10
N LEU A 426 0.23 15.11 -28.57
CA LEU A 426 0.05 13.85 -29.28
C LEU A 426 0.85 13.81 -30.56
N ASP A 427 0.77 14.87 -31.37
CA ASP A 427 1.46 14.97 -32.65
C ASP A 427 2.98 15.05 -32.47
N VAL A 428 3.45 15.72 -31.43
CA VAL A 428 4.90 15.82 -31.13
C VAL A 428 5.42 14.44 -30.73
N LEU A 429 4.74 13.78 -29.80
CA LEU A 429 5.21 12.53 -29.23
C LEU A 429 5.07 11.36 -30.22
N ILE A 430 3.96 11.27 -30.96
CA ILE A 430 3.77 10.26 -32.01
C ILE A 430 4.84 10.42 -33.10
N ASN A 431 5.03 11.63 -33.63
CA ASN A 431 5.97 11.83 -34.74
C ASN A 431 7.43 11.70 -34.31
N GLU A 432 7.79 12.21 -33.13
CA GLU A 432 9.16 12.19 -32.66
C GLU A 432 9.56 10.81 -32.09
N GLN A 433 8.68 10.16 -31.32
CA GLN A 433 8.98 8.86 -30.71
C GLN A 433 8.88 7.71 -31.72
N LEU A 434 7.90 7.68 -32.63
CA LEU A 434 7.87 6.66 -33.70
C LEU A 434 9.08 6.76 -34.63
N ARG A 435 9.57 7.99 -34.87
CA ARG A 435 10.82 8.21 -35.61
C ARG A 435 12.03 7.71 -34.83
N LYS A 436 12.11 7.99 -33.52
CA LYS A 436 13.17 7.45 -32.65
C LYS A 436 13.16 5.92 -32.63
N LEU A 437 11.99 5.29 -32.58
CA LEU A 437 11.86 3.82 -32.58
C LEU A 437 12.24 3.14 -33.90
N SER A 438 12.11 3.86 -35.01
CA SER A 438 12.44 3.33 -36.33
C SER A 438 13.90 3.54 -36.74
N VAL A 439 14.60 4.48 -36.11
CA VAL A 439 15.92 4.96 -36.58
C VAL A 439 17.00 4.92 -35.50
N CYS A 440 16.66 4.86 -34.21
CA CYS A 440 17.64 4.96 -33.12
C CYS A 440 18.02 3.58 -32.56
N ASP A 441 19.32 3.28 -32.51
CA ASP A 441 19.85 2.06 -31.90
C ASP A 441 20.19 2.24 -30.40
N ASN A 442 20.05 3.47 -29.86
CA ASN A 442 20.31 3.73 -28.45
C ASN A 442 19.18 3.18 -27.58
N ARG A 443 19.50 2.20 -26.71
CA ARG A 443 18.55 1.56 -25.79
C ARG A 443 17.85 2.56 -24.88
N ALA A 444 18.53 3.58 -24.37
CA ALA A 444 17.92 4.58 -23.49
C ALA A 444 16.87 5.41 -24.25
N THR A 445 17.19 5.79 -25.49
CA THR A 445 16.26 6.54 -26.36
C THR A 445 15.05 5.69 -26.76
N LEU A 446 15.25 4.40 -27.03
CA LEU A 446 14.17 3.46 -27.31
C LEU A 446 13.28 3.23 -26.08
N HIS A 447 13.88 3.07 -24.90
CA HIS A 447 13.16 2.91 -23.64
C HIS A 447 12.29 4.12 -23.33
N GLY A 448 12.85 5.34 -23.40
CA GLY A 448 12.08 6.58 -23.23
C GLY A 448 10.96 6.75 -24.26
N ALA A 449 11.18 6.31 -25.50
CA ALA A 449 10.15 6.31 -26.54
C ALA A 449 8.98 5.35 -26.22
N VAL A 450 9.30 4.14 -25.73
CA VAL A 450 8.30 3.15 -25.30
C VAL A 450 7.50 3.68 -24.10
N LEU A 451 8.17 4.24 -23.09
CA LEU A 451 7.50 4.83 -21.92
C LEU A 451 6.54 5.96 -22.31
N GLY A 452 7.00 6.89 -23.17
CA GLY A 452 6.15 8.00 -23.62
C GLY A 452 4.92 7.56 -24.40
N MET A 453 5.04 6.53 -25.25
CA MET A 453 3.87 5.96 -25.94
C MET A 453 2.94 5.20 -24.98
N GLY A 454 3.49 4.51 -23.98
CA GLY A 454 2.72 3.89 -22.90
C GLY A 454 1.89 4.91 -22.14
N ALA A 455 2.48 6.05 -21.78
CA ALA A 455 1.79 7.16 -21.12
C ALA A 455 0.60 7.70 -21.94
N ILE A 456 0.73 7.81 -23.27
CA ILE A 456 -0.38 8.20 -24.15
C ILE A 456 -1.48 7.15 -24.18
N VAL A 457 -1.15 5.86 -24.24
CA VAL A 457 -2.16 4.80 -24.19
C VAL A 457 -2.92 4.86 -22.86
N MET A 458 -2.18 5.04 -21.77
CA MET A 458 -2.74 5.14 -20.42
C MET A 458 -3.57 6.41 -20.23
N ALA A 459 -3.27 7.51 -20.94
CA ALA A 459 -4.05 8.76 -20.91
C ALA A 459 -5.51 8.60 -21.36
N HIS A 460 -5.83 7.51 -22.06
CA HIS A 460 -7.18 7.17 -22.52
C HIS A 460 -7.63 5.81 -21.94
N PRO A 461 -7.81 5.69 -20.62
CA PRO A 461 -8.08 4.40 -19.98
C PRO A 461 -9.49 3.84 -20.28
N TYR A 462 -10.42 4.71 -20.69
CA TYR A 462 -11.84 4.37 -20.92
C TYR A 462 -12.29 4.62 -22.36
N SER A 463 -11.39 5.08 -23.23
CA SER A 463 -11.65 5.35 -24.63
C SER A 463 -10.53 4.74 -25.48
N THR A 464 -10.83 4.37 -26.72
CA THR A 464 -9.79 3.95 -27.65
C THR A 464 -9.79 4.91 -28.83
N PRO A 465 -9.14 6.07 -28.69
CA PRO A 465 -8.99 6.99 -29.80
C PRO A 465 -8.42 6.29 -31.04
N PRO A 466 -8.78 6.73 -32.26
CA PRO A 466 -8.38 6.05 -33.50
C PRO A 466 -6.86 5.87 -33.66
N PHE A 467 -6.05 6.71 -33.02
CA PHE A 467 -4.59 6.66 -33.07
C PHE A 467 -3.96 5.61 -32.13
N ILE A 468 -4.68 5.09 -31.13
CA ILE A 468 -4.13 4.10 -30.18
C ILE A 468 -3.80 2.78 -30.87
N ILE A 469 -4.66 2.31 -31.78
CA ILE A 469 -4.45 1.04 -32.49
C ILE A 469 -3.16 1.07 -33.33
N PRO A 470 -2.91 2.10 -34.16
CA PRO A 470 -1.61 2.27 -34.83
C PRO A 470 -0.42 2.32 -33.86
N LEU A 471 -0.55 3.01 -32.72
CA LEU A 471 0.52 3.15 -31.74
C LEU A 471 0.88 1.80 -31.10
N LEU A 472 -0.11 1.01 -30.69
CA LEU A 472 0.08 -0.34 -30.16
C LEU A 472 0.72 -1.27 -31.19
N ARG A 473 0.35 -1.16 -32.48
CA ARG A 473 0.99 -1.94 -33.55
C ARG A 473 2.47 -1.57 -33.71
N ALA A 474 2.81 -0.29 -33.64
CA ALA A 474 4.20 0.16 -33.70
C ALA A 474 5.02 -0.36 -32.51
N LEU A 475 4.48 -0.29 -31.30
CA LEU A 475 5.05 -0.88 -30.08
C LEU A 475 5.35 -2.38 -30.24
N CYS A 476 4.36 -3.15 -30.70
CA CYS A 476 4.54 -4.58 -30.93
C CYS A 476 5.66 -4.88 -31.93
N THR A 477 5.79 -4.07 -32.98
CA THR A 477 6.81 -4.26 -34.03
C THR A 477 8.23 -4.12 -33.48
N VAL A 478 8.45 -3.19 -32.55
CA VAL A 478 9.76 -2.97 -31.90
C VAL A 478 10.10 -4.14 -30.96
N ASN A 479 9.14 -4.61 -30.18
CA ASN A 479 9.35 -5.74 -29.27
C ASN A 479 9.62 -7.05 -30.02
N THR A 480 8.93 -7.30 -31.14
CA THR A 480 9.17 -8.49 -31.98
C THR A 480 10.57 -8.48 -32.58
N ARG A 481 11.07 -7.33 -33.06
CA ARG A 481 12.42 -7.21 -33.62
C ARG A 481 13.51 -7.48 -32.57
N ASN A 482 13.31 -7.03 -31.33
CA ASN A 482 14.22 -7.32 -30.22
C ASN A 482 14.16 -8.80 -29.79
N ALA A 483 12.98 -9.42 -29.80
CA ALA A 483 12.82 -10.84 -29.52
C ALA A 483 13.49 -11.72 -30.60
N GLU A 484 13.40 -11.34 -31.87
CA GLU A 484 14.09 -12.00 -32.99
C GLU A 484 15.63 -11.85 -32.89
N LEU A 485 16.12 -10.67 -32.49
CA LEU A 485 17.54 -10.41 -32.21
C LEU A 485 18.07 -11.20 -31.00
N GLN A 486 17.24 -11.40 -29.96
CA GLN A 486 17.59 -12.24 -28.82
C GLN A 486 17.61 -13.73 -29.20
N ALA A 487 16.64 -14.21 -29.97
CA ALA A 487 16.60 -15.59 -30.45
C ALA A 487 17.77 -15.92 -31.40
N SER A 488 18.23 -14.96 -32.19
CA SER A 488 19.39 -15.13 -33.09
C SER A 488 20.75 -15.06 -32.37
N ASN A 489 20.82 -14.41 -31.21
CA ASN A 489 22.03 -14.37 -30.36
C ASN A 489 22.16 -15.57 -29.39
N VAL A 490 21.18 -16.47 -29.34
CA VAL A 490 21.24 -17.74 -28.55
C VAL A 490 21.89 -18.88 -29.35
N VAL A 491 22.31 -18.64 -30.59
CA VAL A 491 23.14 -19.58 -31.36
C VAL A 491 24.58 -19.06 -31.37
N LEU A 492 25.32 -19.37 -30.29
CA LEU A 492 26.77 -19.61 -30.30
C LEU A 492 27.18 -20.45 -29.09
#